data_AF-A0AAT9INU2-F1
#
_entry.id   AF-A0AAT9INU2-F1
#
_cell.length_a   1.000
_cell.length_b   1.000
_cell.length_c   1.000
_cell.angle_alpha   90.00
_cell.angle_beta   90.00
_cell.angle_gamma   90.00
#
_symmetry.space_group_name_H-M   'P 1'
#
loop_
_entity.id
_entity.type
_entity.pdbx_description
1 polymer ?
#
loop_
_entity_poly.entity_id
_entity_poly.type
_entity_poly.pdbx_seq_one_letter_code
_entity_poly.pdbx_strand_id
1 'polypeptide(L)'
;MTVKEQDAAARTPFAFIDVTVHTFTTWGLFSAAAVIYWGVELSSQSGPPSLTVFISSLTLVTSLALVWVGSPLAWLLGRILQNVSRKWTHLAAFWALGTAASVPILWLGSAFTPYENTSQAVFWILGAAVLSGLCSAAGRAIAFAARRRREKRALIPEPEDVLWDDATRVR
;
A
#
# COMPACT_ATOMS: atom_id res chain seq x y z
N MET A 1 -26.67 16.94 21.71
CA MET A 1 -25.81 16.02 20.94
C MET A 1 -25.66 14.73 21.72
N THR A 2 -26.24 13.65 21.21
CA THR A 2 -26.18 12.34 21.87
C THR A 2 -24.89 11.63 21.47
N VAL A 3 -24.35 10.76 22.32
CA VAL A 3 -23.11 9.98 22.08
C VAL A 3 -23.09 9.29 20.70
N LYS A 4 -24.28 8.96 20.15
CA LYS A 4 -24.45 8.42 18.80
C LYS A 4 -24.05 9.37 17.66
N GLU A 5 -24.18 10.69 17.83
CA GLU A 5 -23.77 11.69 16.82
C GLU A 5 -22.26 11.91 16.81
N GLN A 6 -21.59 11.78 17.97
CA GLN A 6 -20.13 11.76 18.06
C GLN A 6 -19.55 10.49 17.41
N ASP A 7 -20.20 9.33 17.58
CA ASP A 7 -19.81 8.09 16.89
C ASP A 7 -20.02 8.15 15.36
N ALA A 8 -21.03 8.90 14.90
CA ALA A 8 -21.27 9.14 13.48
C ALA A 8 -20.23 10.10 12.87
N ALA A 9 -19.79 11.11 13.61
CA ALA A 9 -18.71 12.02 13.20
C ALA A 9 -17.31 11.36 13.29
N ALA A 10 -17.12 10.35 14.15
CA ALA A 10 -15.86 9.63 14.33
C ALA A 10 -15.56 8.60 13.22
N ARG A 11 -16.56 8.23 12.40
CA ARG A 11 -16.35 7.43 11.18
C ARG A 11 -15.87 8.31 10.03
N THR A 12 -14.75 8.99 10.23
CA THR A 12 -14.12 9.72 9.12
C THR A 12 -13.75 8.72 8.03
N PRO A 13 -14.35 8.86 6.82
CA PRO A 13 -14.09 7.98 5.70
C PRO A 13 -12.60 8.04 5.37
N PHE A 14 -12.09 6.94 4.81
CA PHE A 14 -10.71 6.74 4.38
C PHE A 14 -10.09 8.05 3.86
N ALA A 15 -9.26 8.68 4.71
CA ALA A 15 -8.81 10.05 4.50
C ALA A 15 -7.72 10.07 3.43
N PHE A 16 -7.51 11.23 2.79
CA PHE A 16 -6.42 11.41 1.81
C PHE A 16 -5.07 10.92 2.36
N ILE A 17 -4.81 11.16 3.64
CA ILE A 17 -3.61 10.71 4.34
C ILE A 17 -3.47 9.18 4.37
N ASP A 18 -4.58 8.45 4.57
CA ASP A 18 -4.55 6.99 4.61
C ASP A 18 -4.25 6.40 3.23
N VAL A 19 -4.77 7.03 2.17
CA VAL A 19 -4.45 6.70 0.77
C VAL A 19 -2.97 6.93 0.51
N THR A 20 -2.44 8.10 0.89
CA THR A 20 -1.03 8.44 0.68
C THR A 20 -0.09 7.47 1.39
N VAL A 21 -0.38 7.12 2.66
CA VAL A 21 0.40 6.11 3.40
C VAL A 21 0.32 4.76 2.71
N HIS A 22 -0.87 4.33 2.29
CA HIS A 22 -1.05 3.07 1.56
C HIS A 22 -0.26 3.05 0.24
N THR A 23 -0.40 4.07 -0.61
CA THR A 23 0.30 4.21 -1.89
C THR A 23 1.82 4.15 -1.70
N PHE A 24 2.39 4.96 -0.80
CA PHE A 24 3.85 4.95 -0.60
C PHE A 24 4.38 3.66 0.02
N THR A 25 3.63 3.05 0.94
CA THR A 25 4.06 1.78 1.56
C THR A 25 3.96 0.62 0.59
N THR A 26 2.89 0.55 -0.20
CA THR A 26 2.76 -0.48 -1.26
C THR A 26 3.84 -0.32 -2.32
N TRP A 27 4.13 0.90 -2.76
CA TRP A 27 5.24 1.17 -3.69
C TRP A 27 6.61 0.82 -3.08
N GLY A 28 6.86 1.19 -1.82
CA GLY A 28 8.11 0.89 -1.13
C GLY A 28 8.36 -0.61 -0.98
N LEU A 29 7.32 -1.39 -0.65
CA LEU A 29 7.40 -2.85 -0.57
C LEU A 29 7.65 -3.49 -1.94
N PHE A 30 6.94 -3.00 -2.97
CA PHE A 30 7.14 -3.47 -4.34
C PHE A 30 8.56 -3.17 -4.84
N SER A 31 9.06 -1.97 -4.55
CA SER A 31 10.41 -1.54 -4.90
C SER A 31 11.47 -2.39 -4.18
N ALA A 32 11.28 -2.69 -2.89
CA ALA A 32 12.18 -3.57 -2.16
C ALA A 32 12.22 -4.98 -2.77
N ALA A 33 11.06 -5.56 -3.09
CA ALA A 33 10.99 -6.86 -3.74
C ALA A 33 11.68 -6.86 -5.12
N ALA A 34 11.46 -5.81 -5.92
CA ALA A 34 12.09 -5.66 -7.23
C ALA A 34 13.62 -5.52 -7.11
N VAL A 35 14.12 -4.72 -6.17
CA VAL A 35 15.56 -4.53 -5.94
C VAL A 35 16.22 -5.83 -5.48
N ILE A 36 15.56 -6.60 -4.59
CA ILE A 36 16.08 -7.91 -4.15
C ILE A 36 16.19 -8.86 -5.36
N TYR A 37 15.14 -8.98 -6.16
CA TYR A 37 15.13 -9.85 -7.34
C TYR A 37 16.24 -9.46 -8.34
N TRP A 38 16.28 -8.18 -8.73
CA TRP A 38 17.29 -7.70 -9.67
C TRP A 38 18.72 -7.75 -9.11
N GLY A 39 18.89 -7.60 -7.80
CA GLY A 39 20.19 -7.75 -7.13
C GLY A 39 20.71 -9.20 -7.20
N VAL A 40 19.83 -10.19 -7.05
CA VAL A 40 20.17 -11.61 -7.24
C VAL A 40 20.51 -11.89 -8.70
N GLU A 41 19.71 -11.37 -9.64
CA GLU A 41 19.93 -11.55 -11.08
C GLU A 41 21.23 -10.90 -11.57
N LEU A 42 21.56 -9.70 -11.07
CA LEU A 42 22.84 -9.05 -11.32
C LEU A 42 24.03 -9.87 -10.81
N SER A 43 23.84 -10.61 -9.72
CA SER A 43 24.89 -11.43 -9.11
C SER A 43 25.07 -12.77 -9.82
N SER A 44 24.07 -13.23 -10.58
CA SER A 44 24.10 -14.50 -11.31
C SER A 44 24.54 -14.35 -12.77
N GLN A 45 24.43 -13.16 -13.36
CA GLN A 45 24.78 -12.93 -14.77
C GLN A 45 26.26 -12.60 -14.98
N SER A 46 26.84 -13.15 -16.05
CA SER A 46 28.19 -12.85 -16.55
C SER A 46 28.22 -11.75 -17.64
N GLY A 47 27.05 -11.17 -17.97
CA GLY A 47 26.89 -10.14 -19.00
C GLY A 47 27.09 -8.71 -18.50
N PRO A 48 27.09 -7.71 -19.40
CA PRO A 48 27.29 -6.31 -19.02
C PRO A 48 26.15 -5.77 -18.16
N PRO A 49 26.44 -5.14 -17.01
CA PRO A 49 25.43 -4.76 -16.00
C PRO A 49 24.47 -3.65 -16.45
N SER A 50 24.77 -2.94 -17.53
CA SER A 50 24.01 -1.76 -17.98
C SER A 50 22.56 -2.06 -18.38
N LEU A 51 22.30 -3.20 -19.02
CA LEU A 51 20.95 -3.59 -19.44
C LEU A 51 20.09 -3.97 -18.24
N THR A 52 20.64 -4.72 -17.29
CA THR A 52 19.96 -5.13 -16.06
C THR A 52 19.67 -3.93 -15.15
N VAL A 53 20.59 -2.97 -15.05
CA VAL A 53 20.36 -1.69 -14.35
C VAL A 53 19.27 -0.85 -15.03
N PHE A 54 19.22 -0.84 -16.37
CA PHE A 54 18.15 -0.15 -17.09
C PHE A 54 16.77 -0.79 -16.85
N ILE A 55 16.66 -2.12 -16.96
CA ILE A 55 15.38 -2.82 -16.76
C ILE A 55 14.91 -2.71 -15.30
N SER A 56 15.81 -2.82 -14.32
CA SER A 56 15.46 -2.62 -12.90
C SER A 56 14.96 -1.21 -12.62
N SER A 57 15.59 -0.18 -13.20
CA SER A 57 15.13 1.21 -13.12
C SER A 57 13.75 1.40 -13.75
N LEU A 58 13.52 0.82 -14.93
CA LEU A 58 12.21 0.84 -15.59
C LEU A 58 11.14 0.14 -14.76
N THR A 59 11.49 -0.96 -14.08
CA THR A 59 10.58 -1.69 -13.18
C THR A 59 10.14 -0.82 -12.01
N LEU A 60 11.06 -0.02 -11.43
CA LEU A 60 10.75 0.90 -10.34
C LEU A 60 9.82 2.03 -10.79
N VAL A 61 10.07 2.63 -11.95
CA VAL A 61 9.25 3.72 -12.51
C VAL A 61 7.85 3.23 -12.87
N THR A 62 7.76 2.08 -13.54
CA THR A 62 6.47 1.48 -13.92
C THR A 62 5.67 1.09 -12.67
N SER A 63 6.29 0.49 -11.66
CA SER A 63 5.59 0.20 -10.39
C SER A 63 5.05 1.46 -9.69
N LEU A 64 5.81 2.57 -9.71
CA LEU A 64 5.34 3.84 -9.18
C LEU A 64 4.10 4.35 -9.93
N ALA A 65 4.15 4.35 -11.27
CA ALA A 65 3.03 4.77 -12.10
C ALA A 65 1.77 3.94 -11.83
N LEU A 66 1.93 2.63 -11.67
CA LEU A 66 0.82 1.71 -11.40
C LEU A 66 0.20 1.92 -10.03
N VAL A 67 1.01 2.14 -9.00
CA VAL A 67 0.50 2.42 -7.64
C VAL A 67 -0.20 3.79 -7.61
N TRP A 68 0.26 4.76 -8.40
CA TRP A 68 -0.42 6.05 -8.59
C TRP A 68 -1.78 5.89 -9.27
N VAL A 69 -1.88 5.11 -10.35
CA VAL A 69 -3.16 4.82 -11.01
C VAL A 69 -4.07 3.94 -10.14
N GLY A 70 -3.49 3.11 -9.27
CA GLY A 70 -4.20 2.33 -8.26
C GLY A 70 -4.73 3.15 -7.09
N SER A 71 -4.23 4.36 -6.87
CA SER A 71 -4.62 5.23 -5.75
C SER A 71 -6.12 5.62 -5.76
N PRO A 72 -6.71 6.04 -6.90
CA PRO A 72 -8.16 6.23 -7.02
C PRO A 72 -8.99 4.96 -6.70
N LEU A 73 -8.53 3.79 -7.16
CA LEU A 73 -9.19 2.51 -6.89
C LEU A 73 -9.14 2.15 -5.41
N ALA A 74 -7.98 2.33 -4.78
CA ALA A 74 -7.79 2.15 -3.34
C ALA A 74 -8.68 3.10 -2.52
N TRP A 75 -8.82 4.35 -2.96
CA TRP A 75 -9.71 5.32 -2.33
C TRP A 75 -11.19 4.90 -2.44
N LEU A 76 -11.64 4.50 -3.63
CA LEU A 76 -13.00 4.05 -3.87
C LEU A 76 -13.34 2.80 -3.05
N LEU A 77 -12.43 1.82 -3.04
CA LEU A 77 -12.57 0.61 -2.22
C LEU A 77 -12.63 0.94 -0.72
N GLY A 78 -11.81 1.88 -0.27
CA GLY A 78 -11.84 2.41 1.09
C GLY A 78 -13.19 3.02 1.47
N ARG A 79 -13.85 3.73 0.54
CA ARG A 79 -15.22 4.25 0.72
C ARG A 79 -16.27 3.15 0.75
N ILE A 80 -16.20 2.17 -0.14
CA ILE A 80 -17.16 1.04 -0.16
C ILE A 80 -17.12 0.28 1.16
N LEU A 81 -15.92 0.08 1.71
CA LEU A 81 -15.71 -0.64 2.96
C LEU A 81 -15.88 0.22 4.22
N GLN A 82 -16.35 1.47 4.11
CA GLN A 82 -16.46 2.39 5.25
C GLN A 82 -17.38 1.87 6.37
N ASN A 83 -18.38 1.06 6.02
CA ASN A 83 -19.32 0.48 6.97
C ASN A 83 -18.85 -0.86 7.57
N VAL A 84 -17.71 -1.38 7.13
CA VAL A 84 -17.17 -2.67 7.55
C VAL A 84 -16.21 -2.48 8.72
N SER A 85 -16.59 -2.95 9.91
CA SER A 85 -15.78 -2.85 11.14
C SER A 85 -14.64 -3.86 11.21
N ARG A 86 -14.72 -4.97 10.47
CA ARG A 86 -13.73 -6.06 10.50
C ARG A 86 -12.48 -5.71 9.70
N LYS A 87 -11.35 -5.53 10.38
CA LYS A 87 -10.05 -5.20 9.76
C LYS A 87 -9.63 -6.22 8.68
N TRP A 88 -9.82 -7.52 8.94
CA TRP A 88 -9.46 -8.59 8.00
C TRP A 88 -10.15 -8.47 6.64
N THR A 89 -11.39 -7.95 6.59
CA THR A 89 -12.10 -7.74 5.33
C THR A 89 -11.44 -6.65 4.48
N HIS A 90 -10.89 -5.60 5.12
CA HIS A 90 -10.10 -4.59 4.42
C HIS A 90 -8.79 -5.17 3.88
N LEU A 91 -8.07 -5.97 4.68
CA LEU A 91 -6.85 -6.65 4.22
C LEU A 91 -7.13 -7.57 3.01
N ALA A 92 -8.18 -8.40 3.10
CA ALA A 92 -8.55 -9.31 2.02
C ALA A 92 -8.99 -8.58 0.75
N ALA A 93 -9.77 -7.50 0.88
CA ALA A 93 -10.22 -6.72 -0.26
C ALA A 93 -9.06 -5.98 -0.96
N PHE A 94 -8.14 -5.39 -0.19
CA PHE A 94 -6.95 -4.74 -0.74
C PHE A 94 -5.96 -5.75 -1.33
N TRP A 95 -5.86 -6.94 -0.74
CA TRP A 95 -5.12 -8.05 -1.32
C TRP A 95 -5.69 -8.45 -2.69
N ALA A 96 -7.00 -8.71 -2.74
CA ALA A 96 -7.68 -9.11 -3.97
C ALA A 96 -7.58 -8.02 -5.05
N LEU A 97 -7.76 -6.74 -4.68
CA LEU A 97 -7.60 -5.61 -5.60
C LEU A 97 -6.18 -5.56 -6.17
N GLY A 98 -5.15 -5.66 -5.31
CA GLY A 98 -3.75 -5.64 -5.75
C GLY A 98 -3.42 -6.82 -6.66
N THR A 99 -3.88 -8.02 -6.35
CA THR A 99 -3.71 -9.20 -7.20
C THR A 99 -4.39 -9.00 -8.55
N ALA A 100 -5.68 -8.63 -8.56
CA ALA A 100 -6.46 -8.48 -9.78
C ALA A 100 -5.93 -7.37 -10.69
N ALA A 101 -5.53 -6.23 -10.11
CA ALA A 101 -4.96 -5.12 -10.87
C ALA A 101 -3.61 -5.49 -11.51
N SER A 102 -2.81 -6.33 -10.86
CA SER A 102 -1.46 -6.68 -11.31
C SER A 102 -1.43 -7.68 -12.46
N VAL A 103 -2.42 -8.59 -12.55
CA VAL A 103 -2.48 -9.62 -13.61
C VAL A 103 -2.39 -9.05 -15.02
N PRO A 104 -3.24 -8.12 -15.49
CA PRO A 104 -3.17 -7.61 -16.86
C PRO A 104 -1.85 -6.88 -17.17
N ILE A 105 -1.26 -6.23 -16.16
CA ILE A 105 -0.01 -5.50 -16.32
C ILE A 105 1.16 -6.46 -16.47
N LEU A 106 1.23 -7.47 -15.60
CA LEU A 106 2.24 -8.53 -15.67
C LEU A 106 2.09 -9.35 -16.94
N TRP A 107 0.86 -9.58 -17.39
CA TRP A 107 0.58 -10.22 -18.67
C TRP A 107 1.09 -9.40 -19.85
N LEU A 108 0.85 -8.10 -19.85
CA LEU A 108 1.34 -7.22 -20.91
C LEU A 108 2.88 -7.12 -20.89
N GLY A 109 3.49 -7.08 -19.70
CA GLY A 109 4.94 -7.18 -19.54
C GLY A 109 5.50 -8.50 -20.07
N SER A 110 4.77 -9.60 -19.88
CA SER A 110 5.19 -10.92 -20.37
C SER A 110 5.28 -11.04 -21.89
N ALA A 111 4.55 -10.20 -22.64
CA ALA A 111 4.64 -10.16 -24.09
C ALA A 111 5.99 -9.63 -24.60
N PHE A 112 6.74 -8.94 -23.75
CA PHE A 112 8.05 -8.37 -24.07
C PHE A 112 9.21 -9.17 -23.46
N THR A 113 8.93 -10.25 -22.73
CA THR A 113 9.94 -11.17 -22.20
C THR A 113 9.89 -12.51 -22.92
N PRO A 114 11.04 -13.03 -23.40
CA PRO A 114 11.09 -14.33 -24.03
C PRO A 114 10.93 -15.41 -22.96
N TYR A 115 9.70 -15.89 -22.75
CA TYR A 115 9.46 -17.10 -21.99
C TYR A 115 9.58 -18.31 -22.91
N GLU A 116 10.56 -19.17 -22.65
CA GLU A 116 10.73 -20.44 -23.39
C GLU A 116 9.57 -21.42 -23.15
N ASN A 117 8.77 -21.22 -22.08
CA ASN A 117 7.62 -22.04 -21.73
C ASN A 117 6.41 -21.22 -21.25
N THR A 118 5.31 -21.27 -22.00
CA THR A 118 4.07 -20.52 -21.72
C THR A 118 3.42 -20.90 -20.39
N SER A 119 3.47 -22.19 -19.99
CA SER A 119 2.92 -22.66 -18.72
C SER A 119 3.67 -22.08 -17.51
N GLN A 120 5.00 -21.98 -17.61
CA GLN A 120 5.84 -21.43 -16.56
C GLN A 120 5.64 -19.91 -16.42
N ALA A 121 5.45 -19.20 -17.55
CA ALA A 121 5.11 -17.78 -17.55
C ALA A 121 3.81 -17.49 -16.77
N VAL A 122 2.77 -18.31 -16.93
CA VAL A 122 1.51 -18.17 -16.18
C VAL A 122 1.74 -18.30 -14.68
N PHE A 123 2.53 -19.29 -14.23
CA PHE A 123 2.84 -19.44 -12.80
C PHE A 123 3.62 -18.25 -12.24
N TRP A 124 4.60 -17.72 -12.99
CA TRP A 124 5.35 -16.54 -12.58
C TRP A 124 4.48 -15.29 -12.49
N ILE A 125 3.59 -15.08 -13.46
CA ILE A 125 2.64 -13.97 -13.48
C ILE A 125 1.69 -14.06 -12.27
N LEU A 126 1.14 -15.23 -11.99
CA LEU A 126 0.25 -15.44 -10.85
C LEU A 126 1.00 -15.25 -9.52
N GLY A 127 2.22 -15.77 -9.40
CA GLY A 127 3.06 -15.58 -8.21
C GLY A 127 3.37 -14.10 -7.96
N ALA A 128 3.79 -13.38 -8.99
CA ALA A 128 4.05 -11.93 -8.91
C ALA A 128 2.76 -11.14 -8.59
N ALA A 129 1.61 -11.53 -9.16
CA ALA A 129 0.34 -10.89 -8.85
C ALA A 129 -0.05 -11.09 -7.36
N VAL A 130 0.11 -12.31 -6.82
CA VAL A 130 -0.15 -12.59 -5.41
C VAL A 130 0.76 -11.78 -4.48
N LEU A 131 2.04 -11.66 -4.82
CA LEU A 131 3.00 -10.81 -4.09
C LEU A 131 2.60 -9.32 -4.14
N SER A 132 2.10 -8.86 -5.28
CA SER A 132 1.59 -7.50 -5.45
C SER A 132 0.36 -7.24 -4.59
N GLY A 133 -0.55 -8.22 -4.52
CA GLY A 133 -1.67 -8.23 -3.57
C GLY A 133 -1.20 -8.14 -2.13
N LEU A 134 -0.16 -8.90 -1.74
CA LEU A 134 0.40 -8.84 -0.38
C LEU A 134 0.98 -7.47 -0.05
N CYS A 135 1.69 -6.84 -0.98
CA CYS A 135 2.20 -5.47 -0.81
C CYS A 135 1.05 -4.45 -0.63
N SER A 136 -0.06 -4.64 -1.34
CA SER A 136 -1.26 -3.82 -1.22
C SER A 136 -1.94 -3.99 0.14
N ALA A 137 -2.10 -5.24 0.59
CA ALA A 137 -2.66 -5.56 1.90
C ALA A 137 -1.79 -5.02 3.06
N ALA A 138 -0.47 -5.15 2.93
CA ALA A 138 0.49 -4.63 3.88
C ALA A 138 0.42 -3.10 3.97
N GLY A 139 0.30 -2.40 2.83
CA GLY A 139 0.12 -0.95 2.84
C GLY A 139 -1.17 -0.53 3.56
N ARG A 140 -2.25 -1.30 3.40
CA ARG A 140 -3.50 -1.08 4.15
C ARG A 140 -3.32 -1.32 5.66
N ALA A 141 -2.58 -2.35 6.04
CA ALA A 141 -2.27 -2.64 7.44
C ALA A 141 -1.45 -1.52 8.09
N ILE A 142 -0.47 -0.97 7.37
CA ILE A 142 0.36 0.14 7.84
C ILE A 142 -0.47 1.42 7.97
N ALA A 143 -1.38 1.70 7.03
CA ALA A 143 -2.31 2.83 7.15
C ALA A 143 -3.13 2.75 8.45
N PHE A 144 -3.67 1.56 8.79
CA PHE A 144 -4.36 1.37 10.08
C PHE A 144 -3.45 1.57 11.28
N ALA A 145 -2.21 1.09 11.24
CA ALA A 145 -1.24 1.29 12.31
C ALA A 145 -0.86 2.77 12.48
N ALA A 146 -0.67 3.49 11.37
CA ALA A 146 -0.38 4.92 11.35
C ALA A 146 -1.55 5.74 11.92
N ARG A 147 -2.78 5.43 11.53
CA ARG A 147 -3.99 6.06 12.07
C ARG A 147 -4.11 5.82 13.58
N ARG A 148 -3.94 4.57 14.05
CA ARG A 148 -3.96 4.23 15.47
C ARG A 148 -2.89 5.00 16.26
N ARG A 149 -1.69 5.22 15.68
CA ARG A 149 -0.64 6.03 16.32
C ARG A 149 -1.02 7.50 16.43
N ARG A 150 -1.67 8.07 15.40
CA ARG A 150 -2.15 9.46 15.42
C ARG A 150 -3.25 9.65 16.46
N GLU A 151 -4.23 8.74 16.49
CA GLU A 151 -5.31 8.75 17.48
C GLU A 151 -4.75 8.67 18.91
N LYS A 152 -3.74 7.82 19.14
CA LYS A 152 -3.04 7.76 20.44
C LYS A 152 -2.30 9.04 20.80
N ARG A 153 -1.69 9.74 19.83
CA ARG A 153 -1.00 11.01 20.08
C ARG A 153 -1.98 12.13 20.40
N ALA A 154 -3.12 12.19 19.71
CA ALA A 154 -4.15 13.19 19.95
C ALA A 154 -4.84 13.05 21.32
N LEU A 155 -4.73 11.88 21.97
CA LEU A 155 -5.23 11.65 23.33
C LEU A 155 -4.24 12.10 24.41
N ILE A 156 -3.00 12.44 24.05
CA ILE A 156 -2.03 13.03 24.99
C ILE A 156 -2.33 14.53 25.01
N PRO A 157 -2.73 15.11 26.17
CA PRO A 157 -2.96 16.55 26.27
C PRO A 157 -1.69 17.28 25.88
N GLU A 158 -1.81 18.32 25.05
CA GLU A 158 -0.67 19.18 24.76
C GLU A 158 -0.24 19.84 26.08
N PRO A 159 1.07 20.01 26.34
CA PRO A 159 1.55 20.58 27.59
C PRO A 159 1.00 21.99 27.84
N GLU A 160 0.65 22.71 26.78
CA GLU A 160 -0.05 23.99 26.85
C GLU A 160 -1.46 23.86 27.45
N ASP A 161 -2.25 22.86 27.06
CA ASP A 161 -3.61 22.64 27.58
C ASP A 161 -3.59 22.35 29.09
N VAL A 162 -2.60 21.58 29.56
CA VAL A 162 -2.40 21.29 30.98
C VAL A 162 -2.04 22.57 31.77
N LEU A 163 -1.21 23.43 31.18
CA LEU A 163 -0.77 24.69 31.79
C LEU A 163 -1.93 25.70 31.93
N TRP A 164 -2.83 25.75 30.94
CA TRP A 164 -4.01 26.59 30.97
C TRP A 164 -5.09 26.06 31.94
N ASP A 165 -5.27 24.74 32.04
CA ASP A 165 -6.17 24.12 33.01
C ASP A 165 -5.71 24.35 34.47
N ASP A 166 -4.40 24.30 34.74
CA ASP A 166 -3.85 24.61 36.06
C ASP A 166 -3.99 26.10 36.40
N ALA A 167 -3.75 27.00 35.43
CA ALA A 167 -3.88 28.45 35.63
C ALA A 167 -5.32 28.90 35.92
N THR A 168 -6.32 28.17 35.41
CA THR A 168 -7.75 28.47 35.59
C THR A 168 -8.34 27.86 36.86
N ARG A 169 -7.78 26.77 37.40
CA ARG A 169 -8.20 26.16 38.70
C ARG A 169 -7.80 26.93 39.95
N VAL A 170 -6.84 27.85 39.84
CA VAL A 170 -6.27 28.59 40.99
C VAL A 170 -7.04 29.90 41.29
N ARG A 171 -8.11 30.20 40.54
CA ARG A 171 -9.05 31.30 40.84
C ARG A 171 -10.33 30.79 41.47
#